data_AF-A0A958IFW7-F1
#
_entry.id   AF-A0A958IFW7-F1
#
_cell.length_a   1.000
_cell.length_b   1.000
_cell.length_c   1.000
_cell.angle_alpha   90.00
_cell.angle_beta   90.00
_cell.angle_gamma   90.00
#
_symmetry.space_group_name_H-M   'P 1'
#
loop_
_entity.id
_entity.type
_entity.pdbx_description
1 polymer ?
#
loop_
_entity_poly.entity_id
_entity_poly.type
_entity_poly.pdbx_seq_one_letter_code
_entity_poly.pdbx_strand_id
1 'polypeptide(L)'
;MTVTNQLKEAFDYLSNRLQFKPEIAIILGSGLGRFSELLSDPQIIPGHEIPHYPKSTVEGHAGNLIVAKLHNKPLIAIQGRSHFYEGYTLSDVVFSVRLMALLGVKTLIVSNASGALNPDFHPGDLMLINDQINFTFQNPLIGKNLDDIGDRFPDMSQP
;
A
#
# COMPACT_ATOMS: atom_id res chain seq x y z
N MET A 1 17.70 11.66 -7.84
CA MET A 1 17.73 10.19 -7.92
C MET A 1 16.46 9.75 -8.64
N THR A 2 16.50 8.72 -9.49
CA THR A 2 15.29 8.23 -10.19
C THR A 2 14.42 7.40 -9.23
N VAL A 3 13.10 7.34 -9.48
CA VAL A 3 12.18 6.50 -8.69
C VAL A 3 12.63 5.03 -8.71
N THR A 4 13.14 4.53 -9.83
CA THR A 4 13.69 3.17 -9.95
C THR A 4 14.84 2.92 -8.97
N ASN A 5 15.77 3.87 -8.83
CA ASN A 5 16.89 3.72 -7.90
C ASN A 5 16.42 3.75 -6.44
N GLN A 6 15.46 4.63 -6.11
CA GLN A 6 14.86 4.71 -4.77
C GLN A 6 14.15 3.39 -4.41
N LEU A 7 13.37 2.85 -5.34
CA LEU A 7 12.68 1.58 -5.17
C LEU A 7 13.67 0.41 -5.01
N LYS A 8 14.78 0.43 -5.75
CA LYS A 8 15.84 -0.59 -5.62
C LYS A 8 16.49 -0.57 -4.24
N GLU A 9 16.85 0.60 -3.72
CA GLU A 9 17.42 0.72 -2.37
C GLU A 9 16.43 0.26 -1.28
N ALA A 10 15.15 0.59 -1.41
CA ALA A 10 14.10 0.11 -0.51
C ALA A 10 13.88 -1.42 -0.63
N PHE A 11 13.93 -1.96 -1.85
CA PHE A 11 13.83 -3.39 -2.11
C PHE A 11 15.02 -4.15 -1.50
N ASP A 12 16.24 -3.67 -1.70
CA ASP A 12 17.46 -4.28 -1.13
C ASP A 12 17.41 -4.22 0.41
N TYR A 13 16.90 -3.13 0.98
CA TYR A 13 16.69 -3.03 2.43
C TYR A 13 15.70 -4.10 2.96
N LEU A 14 14.55 -4.26 2.31
CA LEU A 14 13.50 -5.17 2.75
C LEU A 14 13.84 -6.64 2.46
N SER A 15 14.25 -6.97 1.25
CA SER A 15 14.51 -8.35 0.81
C SER A 15 15.52 -9.09 1.70
N ASN A 16 16.53 -8.38 2.22
CA ASN A 16 17.52 -8.93 3.16
C ASN A 16 16.98 -9.18 4.58
N ARG A 17 15.81 -8.62 4.92
CA ARG A 17 15.18 -8.72 6.25
C ARG A 17 13.96 -9.64 6.27
N LEU A 18 13.39 -9.96 5.11
CA LEU A 18 12.21 -10.80 5.02
C LEU A 18 12.60 -12.28 5.10
N GLN A 19 11.97 -13.01 6.02
CA GLN A 19 12.19 -14.46 6.16
C GLN A 19 11.50 -15.29 5.07
N PHE A 20 10.50 -14.72 4.40
CA PHE A 20 9.73 -15.35 3.35
C PHE A 20 9.27 -14.31 2.34
N LYS A 21 8.99 -14.76 1.11
CA LYS A 21 8.44 -13.90 0.06
C LYS A 21 6.94 -13.69 0.29
N PRO A 22 6.47 -12.44 0.43
CA PRO A 22 5.04 -12.17 0.58
C PRO A 22 4.29 -12.39 -0.73
N GLU A 23 3.08 -12.94 -0.63
CA GLU A 23 2.18 -13.12 -1.78
C GLU A 23 1.06 -12.08 -1.80
N ILE A 24 0.70 -11.57 -0.61
CA ILE A 24 -0.40 -10.63 -0.40
C ILE A 24 0.14 -9.39 0.30
N ALA A 25 -0.26 -8.20 -0.16
CA ALA A 25 -0.11 -6.96 0.57
C ALA A 25 -1.49 -6.42 0.97
N ILE A 26 -1.61 -5.90 2.18
CA ILE A 26 -2.85 -5.31 2.70
C ILE A 26 -2.55 -3.88 3.13
N ILE A 27 -3.17 -2.88 2.51
CA ILE A 27 -3.10 -1.49 2.96
C ILE A 27 -4.19 -1.28 4.00
N LEU A 28 -3.80 -1.05 5.25
CA LEU A 28 -4.71 -0.79 6.36
C LEU A 28 -5.05 0.71 6.40
N GLY A 29 -6.30 1.03 6.07
CA GLY A 29 -6.83 2.38 6.17
C GLY A 29 -7.13 2.80 7.62
N SER A 30 -7.63 4.03 7.76
CA SER A 30 -8.02 4.61 9.03
C SER A 30 -9.00 3.69 9.78
N GLY A 31 -8.72 3.44 11.06
CA GLY A 31 -9.53 2.56 11.93
C GLY A 31 -9.25 1.06 11.79
N LEU A 32 -8.46 0.62 10.80
CA LEU A 32 -8.17 -0.79 10.55
C LEU A 32 -6.77 -1.23 11.02
N GLY A 33 -6.02 -0.34 11.66
CA GLY A 33 -4.67 -0.61 12.15
C GLY A 33 -4.57 -1.78 13.14
N ARG A 34 -5.66 -2.10 13.84
CA ARG A 34 -5.74 -3.23 14.79
C ARG A 34 -5.77 -4.60 14.13
N PHE A 35 -5.94 -4.68 12.81
CA PHE A 35 -5.82 -5.95 12.08
C PHE A 35 -4.49 -6.66 12.37
N SER A 36 -3.41 -5.90 12.62
CA SER A 36 -2.12 -6.48 12.94
C SER A 36 -2.07 -7.22 14.28
N GLU A 37 -2.98 -6.93 15.22
CA GLU A 37 -3.09 -7.65 16.49
C GLU A 37 -3.56 -9.10 16.29
N LEU A 38 -4.17 -9.41 15.13
CA LEU A 38 -4.65 -10.75 14.78
C LEU A 38 -3.56 -11.63 14.16
N LEU A 39 -2.41 -11.05 13.82
CA LEU A 39 -1.31 -11.75 13.17
C LEU A 39 -0.44 -12.42 14.24
N SER A 40 -0.20 -13.72 14.09
CA SER A 40 0.68 -14.48 14.98
C SER A 40 2.14 -14.25 14.60
N ASP A 41 2.97 -13.92 15.60
CA ASP A 41 4.43 -13.70 15.48
C ASP A 41 4.84 -12.74 14.34
N PRO A 42 4.31 -11.50 14.32
CA PRO A 42 4.62 -10.57 13.24
C PRO A 42 6.01 -9.97 13.39
N GLN A 43 6.76 -9.90 12.29
CA GLN A 43 7.92 -9.03 12.19
C GLN A 43 7.44 -7.62 11.84
N ILE A 44 7.76 -6.66 12.70
CA ILE A 44 7.40 -5.24 12.50
C ILE A 44 8.63 -4.50 11.98
N ILE A 45 8.49 -3.87 10.80
CA ILE A 45 9.51 -3.03 10.18
C ILE A 45 9.00 -1.59 10.17
N PRO A 46 9.60 -0.66 10.93
CA PRO A 46 9.18 0.73 10.90
C PRO A 46 9.43 1.34 9.52
N GLY A 47 8.42 1.96 8.92
CA GLY A 47 8.52 2.51 7.57
C GLY A 47 9.58 3.59 7.44
N HIS A 48 9.84 4.35 8.51
CA HIS A 48 10.87 5.39 8.52
C HIS A 48 12.32 4.87 8.45
N GLU A 49 12.54 3.56 8.68
CA GLU A 49 13.85 2.93 8.48
C GLU A 49 14.05 2.47 7.03
N ILE A 50 12.97 2.36 6.24
CA ILE A 50 13.03 1.94 4.84
C ILE A 50 13.47 3.15 4.00
N PRO A 51 14.55 3.05 3.21
CA PRO A 51 15.01 4.13 2.36
C PRO A 51 13.89 4.69 1.47
N HIS A 52 13.78 6.02 1.42
CA HIS A 52 12.81 6.77 0.59
C HIS A 52 11.33 6.53 0.89
N TYR A 53 11.00 5.71 1.88
CA TYR A 53 9.60 5.40 2.20
C TYR A 53 8.91 6.63 2.82
N PRO A 54 7.70 6.98 2.37
CA PRO A 54 7.03 8.18 2.86
C PRO A 54 6.60 8.01 4.32
N LYS A 55 6.75 9.07 5.10
CA LYS A 55 6.32 9.08 6.50
C LYS A 55 4.78 9.11 6.57
N SER A 56 4.21 8.43 7.56
CA SER A 56 2.81 8.60 7.93
C SER A 56 2.71 9.75 8.93
N THR A 57 1.89 10.77 8.66
CA THR A 57 1.72 11.93 9.57
C THR A 57 0.32 12.04 10.15
N VAL A 58 -0.63 11.27 9.63
CA VAL A 58 -2.03 11.24 10.06
C VAL A 58 -2.20 10.42 11.33
N GLU A 59 -3.06 10.90 12.24
CA GLU A 59 -3.40 10.18 13.46
C GLU A 59 -3.97 8.78 13.16
N GLY A 60 -3.53 7.79 13.95
CA GLY A 60 -3.90 6.38 13.75
C GLY A 60 -3.11 5.65 12.64
N HIS A 61 -2.22 6.34 11.90
CA HIS A 61 -1.34 5.72 10.91
C HIS A 61 0.06 5.52 11.53
N ALA A 62 0.30 4.33 12.10
CA ALA A 62 1.55 4.02 12.80
C ALA A 62 2.79 4.01 11.87
N GLY A 63 2.59 3.78 10.57
CA GLY A 63 3.65 3.83 9.57
C GLY A 63 4.59 2.62 9.59
N ASN A 64 4.05 1.42 9.87
CA ASN A 64 4.82 0.17 9.92
C ASN A 64 4.49 -0.76 8.74
N LEU A 65 5.44 -1.59 8.34
CA LEU A 65 5.20 -2.79 7.54
C LEU A 65 5.22 -3.99 8.48
N ILE A 66 4.16 -4.78 8.45
CA ILE A 66 3.95 -5.90 9.36
C ILE A 66 3.96 -7.18 8.53
N VAL A 67 5.05 -7.92 8.65
CA VAL A 67 5.32 -9.13 7.89
C VAL A 67 4.87 -10.32 8.73
N ALA A 68 3.95 -11.11 8.21
CA ALA A 68 3.37 -12.22 8.98
C ALA A 68 2.84 -13.32 8.06
N LYS A 69 2.33 -14.39 8.67
CA LYS A 69 1.51 -15.39 7.99
C LYS A 69 0.11 -15.39 8.59
N LEU A 70 -0.90 -15.46 7.73
CA LEU A 70 -2.29 -15.69 8.13
C LEU A 70 -2.80 -16.92 7.38
N HIS A 71 -3.26 -17.94 8.09
CA HIS A 71 -3.63 -19.25 7.52
C HIS A 71 -2.56 -19.81 6.56
N ASN A 72 -1.29 -19.76 6.99
CA ASN A 72 -0.10 -20.15 6.21
C ASN A 72 0.20 -19.32 4.95
N LYS A 73 -0.56 -18.25 4.66
CA LYS A 73 -0.27 -17.36 3.55
C LYS A 73 0.65 -16.22 3.99
N PRO A 74 1.82 -16.04 3.36
CA PRO A 74 2.73 -14.96 3.70
C PRO A 74 2.20 -13.62 3.19
N LEU A 75 2.12 -12.63 4.08
CA LEU A 75 1.60 -11.30 3.76
C LEU A 75 2.43 -10.18 4.37
N ILE A 76 2.26 -8.98 3.81
CA ILE A 76 2.67 -7.71 4.41
C ILE A 76 1.42 -6.86 4.64
N ALA A 77 1.15 -6.51 5.90
CA ALA A 77 0.17 -5.49 6.23
C ALA A 77 0.87 -4.14 6.40
N ILE A 78 0.46 -3.16 5.61
CA ILE A 78 0.96 -1.79 5.64
C ILE A 78 0.07 -1.01 6.62
N GLN A 79 0.58 -0.79 7.83
CA GLN A 79 -0.14 -0.18 8.95
C GLN A 79 -0.12 1.34 8.83
N GLY A 80 -1.07 1.86 8.05
CA GLY A 80 -1.13 3.26 7.68
C GLY A 80 -0.64 3.50 6.26
N ARG A 81 -1.12 4.59 5.67
CA ARG A 81 -0.77 5.08 4.33
C ARG A 81 -0.51 6.57 4.34
N SER A 82 0.26 7.02 3.38
CA SER A 82 0.42 8.44 3.06
C SER A 82 -0.71 8.88 2.13
N HIS A 83 -1.13 10.13 2.27
CA HIS A 83 -2.21 10.73 1.51
C HIS A 83 -1.70 11.91 0.71
N PHE A 84 -2.35 12.16 -0.42
CA PHE A 84 -2.01 13.28 -1.27
C PHE A 84 -2.20 14.64 -0.57
N TYR A 85 -3.22 14.76 0.31
CA TYR A 85 -3.47 15.99 1.06
C TYR A 85 -2.39 16.32 2.10
N GLU A 86 -1.52 15.37 2.48
CA GLU A 86 -0.38 15.62 3.39
C GLU A 86 0.75 16.39 2.69
N GLY A 87 0.62 16.67 1.38
CA GLY A 87 1.63 17.38 0.57
C GLY A 87 2.59 16.45 -0.16
N TYR A 88 2.39 15.14 -0.08
CA TYR A 88 3.16 14.15 -0.83
C TYR A 88 2.87 14.21 -2.33
N THR A 89 3.87 13.88 -3.16
CA THR A 89 3.60 13.63 -4.57
C THR A 89 2.83 12.32 -4.73
N LEU A 90 2.09 12.15 -5.83
CA LEU A 90 1.43 10.86 -6.09
C LEU A 90 2.43 9.70 -6.23
N SER A 91 3.67 9.98 -6.64
CA SER A 91 4.73 8.96 -6.68
C SER A 91 5.12 8.49 -5.28
N ASP A 92 5.12 9.38 -4.30
CA ASP A 92 5.36 9.04 -2.89
C ASP A 92 4.18 8.22 -2.35
N VAL A 93 2.94 8.66 -2.61
CA VAL A 93 1.71 7.98 -2.16
C VAL A 93 1.65 6.52 -2.64
N VAL A 94 2.04 6.25 -3.89
CA VAL A 94 2.02 4.88 -4.45
C VAL A 94 3.36 4.13 -4.28
N PHE A 95 4.35 4.71 -3.59
CA PHE A 95 5.68 4.11 -3.45
C PHE A 95 5.61 2.71 -2.83
N SER A 96 4.80 2.55 -1.79
CA SER A 96 4.61 1.26 -1.12
C SER A 96 4.05 0.19 -2.05
N VAL A 97 3.09 0.55 -2.91
CA VAL A 97 2.50 -0.39 -3.89
C VAL A 97 3.56 -0.86 -4.90
N ARG A 98 4.36 0.05 -5.43
CA ARG A 98 5.46 -0.30 -6.35
C ARG A 98 6.51 -1.19 -5.67
N LEU A 99 6.83 -0.89 -4.41
CA LEU A 99 7.75 -1.71 -3.62
C LEU A 99 7.20 -3.12 -3.36
N MET A 100 5.91 -3.25 -3.03
CA MET A 100 5.25 -4.55 -2.86
C MET A 100 5.28 -5.36 -4.16
N ALA A 101 5.02 -4.72 -5.31
CA ALA A 101 5.11 -5.35 -6.62
C ALA A 101 6.54 -5.89 -6.90
N LEU A 102 7.59 -5.10 -6.59
CA LEU A 102 8.98 -5.54 -6.73
C LEU A 102 9.35 -6.70 -5.79
N LEU A 103 8.77 -6.75 -4.58
CA LEU A 103 8.89 -7.89 -3.67
C LEU A 103 8.15 -9.15 -4.17
N GLY A 104 7.39 -9.02 -5.27
CA GLY A 104 6.67 -10.11 -5.93
C GLY A 104 5.31 -10.44 -5.32
N VAL A 105 4.71 -9.48 -4.61
CA VAL A 105 3.31 -9.56 -4.20
C VAL A 105 2.41 -9.66 -5.43
N LYS A 106 1.43 -10.57 -5.37
CA LYS A 106 0.49 -10.83 -6.48
C LYS A 106 -0.92 -10.32 -6.20
N THR A 107 -1.25 -10.09 -4.94
CA THR A 107 -2.57 -9.62 -4.53
C THR A 107 -2.42 -8.42 -3.62
N LEU A 108 -3.03 -7.31 -4.01
CA LEU A 108 -3.15 -6.12 -3.17
C LEU A 108 -4.58 -6.03 -2.65
N ILE A 109 -4.75 -5.99 -1.33
CA ILE A 109 -6.01 -5.69 -0.67
C ILE A 109 -5.92 -4.25 -0.16
N VAL A 110 -6.84 -3.41 -0.61
CA VAL A 110 -6.91 -2.02 -0.16
C VAL A 110 -8.09 -1.83 0.77
N SER A 111 -7.90 -1.04 1.83
CA SER A 111 -8.97 -0.67 2.73
C SER A 111 -8.95 0.82 3.03
N ASN A 112 -10.13 1.40 3.22
CA ASN A 112 -10.29 2.80 3.57
C ASN A 112 -11.55 3.00 4.41
N ALA A 113 -11.61 4.15 5.08
CA ALA A 113 -12.86 4.69 5.61
C ALA A 113 -13.41 5.68 4.58
N SER A 114 -14.71 5.62 4.32
CA SER A 114 -15.39 6.48 3.35
C SER A 114 -16.74 6.94 3.89
N GLY A 115 -17.17 8.12 3.47
CA GLY A 115 -18.55 8.55 3.59
C GLY A 115 -19.41 7.87 2.51
N ALA A 116 -20.52 7.27 2.92
CA ALA A 116 -21.45 6.65 1.97
C ALA A 116 -22.37 7.71 1.35
N LEU A 117 -22.54 7.63 0.02
CA LEU A 117 -23.55 8.41 -0.72
C LEU A 117 -24.80 7.61 -1.03
N ASN A 118 -24.70 6.27 -1.02
CA ASN A 118 -25.86 5.41 -1.16
C ASN A 118 -26.71 5.51 0.13
N PRO A 119 -27.97 5.98 0.06
CA PRO A 119 -28.82 6.17 1.24
C PRO A 119 -29.16 4.87 1.98
N ASP A 120 -28.97 3.71 1.35
CA ASP A 120 -29.21 2.39 1.97
C ASP A 120 -28.06 1.95 2.89
N PHE A 121 -26.91 2.62 2.83
CA PHE A 121 -25.75 2.27 3.66
C PHE A 121 -25.79 2.97 5.01
N HIS A 122 -25.30 2.26 6.02
CA HIS A 122 -25.24 2.70 7.40
C HIS A 122 -23.79 2.75 7.90
N PRO A 123 -23.47 3.61 8.89
CA PRO A 123 -22.16 3.59 9.52
C PRO A 123 -21.80 2.19 10.06
N GLY A 124 -20.63 1.69 9.66
CA GLY A 124 -20.14 0.36 10.02
C GLY A 124 -20.33 -0.71 8.94
N ASP A 125 -21.09 -0.41 7.88
CA ASP A 125 -21.23 -1.32 6.74
C ASP A 125 -19.89 -1.54 6.02
N LEU A 126 -19.68 -2.78 5.59
CA LEU A 126 -18.56 -3.14 4.70
C LEU A 126 -19.02 -3.10 3.26
N MET A 127 -18.46 -2.18 2.48
CA MET A 127 -18.71 -2.06 1.05
C MET A 127 -17.54 -2.64 0.26
N LEU A 128 -17.81 -3.59 -0.63
CA LEU A 128 -16.84 -4.02 -1.63
C LEU A 128 -16.67 -2.93 -2.70
N ILE A 129 -15.43 -2.55 -2.96
CA ILE A 129 -15.09 -1.66 -4.08
C ILE A 129 -15.15 -2.51 -5.34
N ASN A 130 -16.20 -2.32 -6.13
CA ASN A 130 -16.36 -3.01 -7.42
C ASN A 130 -15.83 -2.18 -8.59
N ASP A 131 -15.75 -0.86 -8.42
CA ASP A 131 -15.20 0.09 -9.39
C ASP A 131 -14.86 1.41 -8.68
N GLN A 132 -14.18 2.33 -9.37
CA GLN A 132 -13.79 3.63 -8.83
C GLN A 132 -13.86 4.76 -9.88
N ILE A 133 -14.14 5.98 -9.41
CA ILE A 133 -14.03 7.20 -10.21
C ILE A 133 -12.92 8.07 -9.64
N ASN A 134 -11.90 8.38 -10.45
CA ASN A 134 -10.81 9.25 -10.03
C ASN A 134 -11.12 10.73 -10.31
N PHE A 135 -11.69 11.43 -9.32
CA PHE A 135 -11.91 12.88 -9.36
C PHE A 135 -10.74 13.71 -8.82
N THR A 136 -9.57 13.12 -8.58
CA THR A 136 -8.39 13.91 -8.17
C THR A 136 -7.86 14.76 -9.33
N PHE A 137 -8.19 14.40 -10.59
CA PHE A 137 -7.60 14.94 -11.81
C PHE A 137 -6.06 14.87 -11.83
N GLN A 138 -5.50 13.97 -11.02
CA GLN A 138 -4.09 13.66 -10.92
C GLN A 138 -3.91 12.17 -11.17
N ASN A 139 -2.73 11.75 -11.61
CA ASN A 139 -2.45 10.35 -11.90
C ASN A 139 -0.99 9.97 -11.54
N PRO A 140 -0.76 8.88 -10.79
CA PRO A 140 0.58 8.47 -10.36
C PRO A 140 1.48 7.96 -11.51
N LEU A 141 0.93 7.71 -12.70
CA LEU A 141 1.61 7.23 -13.89
C LEU A 141 2.05 8.36 -14.84
N ILE A 142 1.80 9.63 -14.49
CA ILE A 142 2.32 10.78 -15.23
C ILE A 142 3.86 10.76 -15.22
N GLY A 143 4.46 11.05 -16.37
CA GLY A 143 5.91 11.06 -16.56
C GLY A 143 6.40 9.92 -17.44
N LYS A 144 7.70 9.59 -17.36
CA LYS A 144 8.31 8.47 -18.09
C LYS A 144 7.82 7.15 -17.50
N ASN A 145 7.46 6.19 -18.35
CA ASN A 145 7.06 4.86 -17.90
C ASN A 145 8.22 4.11 -17.23
N LEU A 146 7.89 3.24 -16.29
CA LEU A 146 8.82 2.30 -15.69
C LEU A 146 8.59 0.95 -16.37
N ASP A 147 9.24 0.74 -17.52
CA ASP A 147 8.99 -0.41 -18.40
C ASP A 147 9.24 -1.77 -17.71
N ASP A 148 10.12 -1.80 -16.69
CA ASP A 148 10.38 -2.99 -15.87
C ASP A 148 9.26 -3.32 -14.87
N ILE A 149 8.31 -2.41 -14.65
CA ILE A 149 7.20 -2.56 -13.68
C ILE A 149 5.87 -2.86 -14.39
N GLY A 150 5.59 -2.21 -15.51
CA GLY A 150 4.34 -2.41 -16.22
C GLY A 150 4.17 -1.59 -17.48
N ASP A 151 3.02 -1.78 -18.12
CA ASP A 151 2.71 -1.19 -19.42
C ASP A 151 2.52 0.32 -19.35
N ARG A 152 2.83 1.00 -20.46
CA ARG A 152 2.63 2.45 -20.60
C ARG A 152 1.16 2.86 -20.46
N PHE A 153 0.25 2.00 -20.92
CA PHE A 153 -1.19 2.25 -21.00
C PHE A 153 -1.94 1.06 -20.38
N PRO A 154 -2.04 0.99 -19.04
CA PRO A 154 -2.75 -0.10 -18.39
C PRO A 154 -4.26 -0.01 -18.65
N ASP A 155 -4.87 -1.16 -18.95
CA ASP A 155 -6.33 -1.27 -19.00
C ASP A 155 -6.93 -1.13 -17.59
N MET A 156 -8.08 -0.48 -17.50
CA MET A 156 -8.81 -0.25 -16.25
C MET A 156 -10.27 -0.73 -16.36
N SER A 157 -10.59 -1.60 -17.31
CA SER A 157 -11.95 -2.15 -17.47
C SER A 157 -12.30 -3.16 -16.37
N GLN A 158 -11.27 -3.77 -15.76
CA GLN A 158 -11.36 -4.68 -14.61
C GLN A 158 -10.18 -4.41 -13.65
N PRO A 159 -10.24 -3.31 -12.89
CA PRO A 159 -9.13 -2.85 -12.03
C PRO A 159 -8.93 -3.68 -10.76
#